data_AF-A0A3D4XF27-F1
#
_entry.id   AF-A0A3D4XF27-F1
#
_cell.length_a   1.000
_cell.length_b   1.000
_cell.length_c   1.000
_cell.angle_alpha   90.00
_cell.angle_beta   90.00
_cell.angle_gamma   90.00
#
_symmetry.space_group_name_H-M   'P 1'
#
loop_
_entity.id
_entity.type
_entity.pdbx_description
1 polymer ?
#
loop_
_entity_poly.entity_id
_entity_poly.type
_entity_poly.pdbx_seq_one_letter_code
_entity_poly.pdbx_strand_id
1 'polypeptide(L)'
;MYIAENNFFDEDDNPMTYKEVIEEIMKYMGYTMIAYKNSIYIIDYDAIKSGQNTFNIYNSSDNFINYTSSSGTLLNIKTIAEGDVTETGASLSLDEVFNKVKVECSLYNFQSLLPDI
;
A
#
# COMPACT_ATOMS: atom_id res chain seq x y z
N MET A 1 7.30 4.11 -23.16
CA MET A 1 7.23 5.35 -22.35
C MET A 1 8.65 5.86 -22.19
N TYR A 2 8.86 7.16 -22.41
CA TYR A 2 10.16 7.81 -22.23
C TYR A 2 9.94 9.00 -21.29
N ILE A 3 10.68 9.05 -20.19
CA ILE A 3 10.70 10.19 -19.27
C ILE A 3 12.05 10.89 -19.47
N ALA A 4 12.04 12.21 -19.64
CA ALA A 4 13.26 13.00 -19.71
C ALA A 4 13.87 13.15 -18.31
N GLU A 5 15.21 13.06 -18.21
CA GLU A 5 15.92 13.20 -16.92
C GLU A 5 15.69 14.56 -16.26
N ASN A 6 15.49 15.62 -17.06
CA ASN A 6 15.16 16.96 -16.58
C ASN A 6 13.86 17.01 -15.76
N ASN A 7 12.99 16.00 -15.84
CA ASN A 7 11.77 15.92 -15.02
C ASN A 7 12.08 15.57 -13.55
N PHE A 8 13.33 15.21 -13.24
CA PHE A 8 13.77 14.81 -11.89
C PHE A 8 14.63 15.90 -11.21
N PHE A 9 14.40 17.16 -11.58
CA PHE A 9 14.95 18.33 -10.92
C PHE A 9 13.82 19.13 -10.27
N ASP A 10 14.07 19.68 -9.08
CA ASP A 10 13.09 20.50 -8.37
C ASP A 10 12.96 21.92 -8.96
N GLU A 11 12.12 22.76 -8.35
CA GLU A 11 11.86 24.13 -8.82
C GLU A 11 13.09 25.04 -8.80
N ASP A 12 14.14 24.65 -8.06
CA ASP A 12 15.40 25.37 -7.91
C ASP A 12 16.54 24.72 -8.73
N ASP A 13 16.22 23.80 -9.66
CA ASP A 13 17.16 23.06 -10.52
C ASP A 13 18.11 22.13 -9.74
N ASN A 14 17.72 21.71 -8.52
CA ASN A 14 18.47 20.71 -7.78
C ASN A 14 17.99 19.30 -8.15
N PRO A 15 18.90 18.31 -8.20
CA PRO A 15 18.52 16.93 -8.47
C PRO A 15 17.64 16.38 -7.34
N MET A 16 16.51 15.80 -7.71
CA MET A 16 15.62 15.11 -6.77
C MET A 16 16.31 13.90 -6.13
N THR A 17 15.92 13.57 -4.91
CA THR A 17 16.33 12.33 -4.26
C THR A 17 15.71 11.12 -4.96
N TYR A 18 16.34 9.94 -4.83
CA TYR A 18 15.77 8.70 -5.38
C TYR A 18 14.34 8.42 -4.93
N LYS A 19 13.99 8.82 -3.70
CA LYS A 19 12.64 8.67 -3.18
C LYS A 19 11.65 9.54 -3.96
N GLU A 20 11.95 10.82 -4.14
CA GLU A 20 11.09 11.77 -4.87
C GLU A 20 10.92 11.33 -6.33
N VAL A 21 12.00 10.91 -6.98
CA VAL A 21 11.96 10.36 -8.33
C VAL A 21 10.99 9.19 -8.43
N ILE A 22 11.09 8.22 -7.52
CA ILE A 22 10.20 7.06 -7.52
C ILE A 22 8.76 7.47 -7.23
N GLU A 23 8.53 8.39 -6.27
CA GLU A 23 7.20 8.90 -5.96
C GLU A 23 6.54 9.58 -7.17
N GLU A 24 7.26 10.42 -7.91
CA GLU A 24 6.75 11.07 -9.12
C GLU A 24 6.44 10.07 -10.23
N ILE A 25 7.29 9.06 -10.43
CA ILE A 25 7.01 7.97 -11.39
C ILE A 25 5.73 7.22 -11.00
N MET A 26 5.58 6.87 -9.72
CA MET A 26 4.39 6.16 -9.23
C MET A 26 3.12 7.00 -9.38
N LYS A 27 3.17 8.30 -9.06
CA LYS A 27 2.06 9.25 -9.25
C LYS A 27 1.64 9.32 -10.72
N TYR A 28 2.60 9.46 -11.63
CA TYR A 28 2.33 9.52 -13.07
C TYR A 28 1.68 8.24 -13.59
N MET A 29 2.14 7.08 -13.11
CA MET A 29 1.58 5.78 -13.49
C MET A 29 0.24 5.45 -12.82
N GLY A 30 -0.11 6.13 -11.72
CA GLY A 30 -1.27 5.79 -10.90
C GLY A 30 -1.07 4.52 -10.06
N TYR A 31 0.18 4.12 -9.82
CA TYR A 31 0.50 2.91 -9.07
C TYR A 31 0.93 3.24 -7.63
N THR A 32 0.85 2.26 -6.75
CA THR A 32 1.34 2.37 -5.36
C THR A 32 2.50 1.42 -5.15
N MET A 33 3.58 1.89 -4.52
CA MET A 33 4.71 1.03 -4.15
C MET A 33 4.72 0.79 -2.64
N ILE A 34 4.84 -0.48 -2.24
CA ILE A 34 4.79 -0.91 -0.82
C ILE A 34 5.95 -1.87 -0.55
N ALA A 35 6.69 -1.63 0.54
CA ALA A 35 7.61 -2.62 1.08
C ALA A 35 6.86 -3.55 2.05
N TYR A 36 6.90 -4.86 1.81
CA TYR A 36 6.29 -5.86 2.68
C TYR A 36 7.21 -7.07 2.86
N LYS A 37 7.54 -7.37 4.12
CA LYS A 37 8.55 -8.37 4.50
C LYS A 37 9.89 -8.11 3.78
N ASN A 38 10.32 -9.03 2.93
CA ASN A 38 11.60 -8.99 2.23
C ASN A 38 11.45 -8.58 0.76
N SER A 39 10.33 -7.95 0.38
CA SER A 39 10.04 -7.63 -1.01
C SER A 39 9.36 -6.27 -1.17
N ILE A 40 9.55 -5.66 -2.33
CA ILE A 40 8.88 -4.43 -2.75
C ILE A 40 7.84 -4.81 -3.80
N TYR A 41 6.63 -4.27 -3.65
CA TYR A 41 5.50 -4.50 -4.54
C TYR A 41 5.13 -3.18 -5.18
N ILE A 42 4.97 -3.17 -6.50
CA ILE A 42 4.33 -2.09 -7.25
C ILE A 42 2.95 -2.61 -7.66
N ILE A 43 1.91 -1.96 -7.20
CA ILE A 43 0.52 -2.40 -7.33
C ILE A 43 -0.30 -1.36 -8.09
N ASP A 44 -1.14 -1.86 -9.00
CA ASP A 44 -2.25 -1.13 -9.58
C ASP A 44 -3.53 -1.59 -8.88
N TYR A 45 -4.15 -0.69 -8.10
CA TYR A 45 -5.35 -1.02 -7.36
C TYR A 45 -6.57 -1.26 -8.27
N ASP A 46 -6.64 -0.59 -9.42
CA ASP A 46 -7.77 -0.75 -10.33
C ASP A 46 -7.67 -2.09 -11.08
N ALA A 47 -6.45 -2.52 -11.43
CA ALA A 47 -6.20 -3.87 -11.94
C ALA A 47 -6.62 -4.94 -10.93
N ILE A 48 -6.22 -4.81 -9.66
CA ILE A 48 -6.61 -5.75 -8.59
C ILE A 48 -8.13 -5.80 -8.41
N LYS A 49 -8.81 -4.64 -8.41
CA LYS A 49 -10.28 -4.57 -8.34
C LYS A 49 -10.96 -5.25 -9.52
N SER A 50 -10.36 -5.19 -10.70
CA SER A 50 -10.84 -5.91 -11.90
C SER A 50 -10.56 -7.43 -11.88
N GLY A 51 -9.94 -7.93 -10.80
CA GLY A 51 -9.62 -9.36 -10.62
C GLY A 51 -8.25 -9.76 -11.16
N GLN A 52 -7.43 -8.81 -11.64
CA GLN A 52 -6.08 -9.09 -12.13
C GLN A 52 -5.08 -9.11 -10.99
N ASN A 53 -4.70 -10.31 -10.56
CA ASN A 53 -3.78 -10.55 -9.44
C ASN A 53 -2.48 -11.24 -9.87
N THR A 54 -2.16 -11.20 -11.16
CA THR A 54 -0.91 -11.75 -11.70
C THR A 54 0.16 -10.66 -11.70
N PHE A 55 1.29 -10.96 -11.07
CA PHE A 55 2.43 -10.08 -10.92
C PHE A 55 3.62 -10.61 -11.69
N ASN A 56 4.39 -9.69 -12.26
CA ASN A 56 5.74 -9.99 -12.74
C ASN A 56 6.68 -9.90 -11.55
N ILE A 57 7.43 -10.97 -11.31
CA ILE A 57 8.35 -11.09 -10.19
C ILE A 57 9.76 -10.97 -10.75
N TYR A 58 10.52 -10.03 -10.20
CA TYR A 58 11.90 -9.79 -10.58
C TYR A 58 12.81 -10.06 -9.39
N ASN A 59 13.82 -10.91 -9.59
CA ASN A 59 14.83 -11.20 -8.58
C ASN A 59 16.22 -10.86 -9.12
N SER A 60 17.01 -10.17 -8.30
CA SER A 60 18.41 -9.85 -8.59
C SER A 60 19.23 -9.97 -7.31
N SER A 61 20.48 -10.37 -7.46
CA SER A 61 21.49 -10.41 -6.39
C SER A 61 22.60 -9.37 -6.58
N ASP A 62 22.52 -8.55 -7.62
CA ASP A 62 23.58 -7.65 -8.09
C ASP A 62 23.04 -6.25 -8.47
N ASN A 63 22.14 -5.70 -7.64
CA ASN A 63 21.53 -4.38 -7.85
C ASN A 63 20.88 -4.23 -9.24
N PHE A 64 20.20 -5.28 -9.72
CA PHE A 64 19.53 -5.34 -11.02
C PHE A 64 20.42 -5.17 -12.24
N ILE A 65 21.75 -5.36 -12.12
CA ILE A 65 22.63 -5.50 -13.30
C ILE A 65 22.20 -6.74 -14.11
N ASN A 66 21.96 -7.85 -13.42
CA ASN A 66 21.30 -9.01 -13.97
C ASN A 66 20.03 -9.31 -13.16
N TYR A 67 19.00 -9.82 -13.82
CA TYR A 67 17.78 -10.24 -13.14
C TYR A 67 17.19 -11.48 -13.79
N THR A 68 16.49 -12.26 -12.97
CA THR A 68 15.56 -13.29 -13.46
C THR A 68 14.14 -12.77 -13.32
N SER A 69 13.28 -13.14 -14.28
CA SER A 69 11.88 -12.78 -14.25
C SER A 69 10.99 -14.02 -14.32
N SER A 70 9.88 -13.96 -13.61
CA SER A 70 8.81 -14.95 -13.66
C SER A 70 7.47 -14.24 -13.49
N SER A 71 6.37 -14.99 -13.60
CA SER A 71 5.04 -14.50 -13.23
C SER A 71 4.46 -15.36 -12.13
N GLY A 72 3.65 -14.75 -11.27
CA GLY A 72 2.97 -15.42 -10.17
C GLY A 72 1.68 -14.72 -9.83
N THR A 73 0.67 -15.49 -9.39
CA THR A 73 -0.56 -14.90 -8.86
C THR A 73 -0.41 -14.75 -7.35
N LEU A 74 -0.58 -13.53 -6.86
CA LEU A 74 -0.56 -13.23 -5.43
C LEU A 74 -2.01 -13.13 -4.94
N LEU A 75 -2.35 -13.98 -3.97
CA LEU A 75 -3.64 -13.92 -3.29
C LEU A 75 -3.36 -13.70 -1.80
N ASN A 76 -3.89 -12.62 -1.23
CA ASN A 76 -3.90 -12.44 0.21
C ASN A 76 -5.21 -13.00 0.79
N ILE A 77 -5.38 -14.32 0.69
CA ILE A 77 -6.52 -15.03 1.27
C ILE A 77 -6.02 -15.71 2.54
N LYS A 78 -6.49 -15.26 3.69
CA LYS A 78 -6.27 -15.93 4.97
C LYS A 78 -7.59 -16.55 5.43
N THR A 79 -7.64 -17.88 5.48
CA THR A 79 -8.68 -18.56 6.25
C THR A 79 -8.38 -18.36 7.72
N ILE A 80 -9.32 -17.76 8.46
CA ILE A 80 -9.22 -17.64 9.92
C ILE A 80 -9.38 -19.04 10.51
N ALA A 81 -8.36 -19.52 11.24
CA ALA A 81 -8.38 -20.79 11.95
C ALA A 81 -8.49 -20.59 13.48
N GLU A 82 -8.76 -21.66 14.22
CA GLU A 82 -8.94 -21.64 15.68
C GLU A 82 -7.74 -21.01 16.43
N GLY A 83 -6.52 -21.17 15.92
CA GLY A 83 -5.30 -20.56 16.50
C GLY A 83 -5.05 -19.10 16.11
N ASP A 84 -5.83 -18.54 15.18
CA ASP A 84 -5.72 -17.13 14.78
C ASP A 84 -6.48 -16.18 15.70
N VAL A 85 -7.28 -16.74 16.62
CA VAL A 85 -8.12 -15.99 17.55
C VAL A 85 -7.76 -16.41 18.96
N THR A 86 -7.27 -15.48 19.78
CA THR A 86 -7.00 -15.73 21.20
C THR A 86 -8.27 -15.50 22.00
N GLU A 87 -9.04 -16.55 22.25
CA GLU A 87 -10.30 -16.46 22.99
C GLU A 87 -10.21 -17.18 24.34
N THR A 88 -10.49 -16.48 25.44
CA THR A 88 -10.86 -17.13 26.71
C THR A 88 -12.38 -17.17 26.79
N GLY A 89 -13.00 -18.12 26.08
CA GLY A 89 -14.43 -18.42 26.19
C GLY A 89 -15.39 -17.50 25.43
N ALA A 90 -14.93 -16.69 24.49
CA ALA A 90 -15.79 -15.99 23.54
C ALA A 90 -15.88 -16.77 22.20
N SER A 91 -16.77 -16.36 21.31
CA SER A 91 -16.96 -16.99 19.99
C SER A 91 -17.04 -15.93 18.88
N LEU A 92 -16.09 -15.96 17.94
CA LEU A 92 -16.14 -15.16 16.71
C LEU A 92 -17.12 -15.77 15.69
N SER A 93 -18.12 -14.99 15.28
CA SER A 93 -19.01 -15.32 14.16
C SER A 93 -19.12 -14.13 13.20
N LEU A 94 -19.11 -14.42 11.90
CA LEU A 94 -19.47 -13.46 10.85
C LEU A 94 -20.93 -13.72 10.50
N ASP A 95 -21.81 -12.80 10.90
CA ASP A 95 -23.23 -12.85 10.58
C ASP A 95 -23.54 -11.82 9.47
N GLU A 96 -24.56 -12.07 8.65
CA GLU A 96 -24.98 -11.18 7.56
C GLU A 96 -25.73 -9.95 8.10
N VAL A 97 -25.08 -9.14 8.93
CA VAL A 97 -25.65 -7.90 9.44
C VAL A 97 -25.27 -6.72 8.54
N PHE A 98 -26.31 -6.04 8.02
CA PHE A 98 -26.20 -4.79 7.27
C PHE A 98 -25.30 -3.80 8.04
N ASN A 99 -24.15 -3.45 7.46
CA ASN A 99 -23.11 -2.60 8.05
C ASN A 99 -23.70 -1.28 8.58
N LYS A 100 -23.98 -1.21 9.90
CA LYS A 100 -24.37 0.03 10.58
C LYS A 100 -23.17 0.65 11.26
N VAL A 101 -22.27 1.25 10.49
CA VAL A 101 -21.31 2.21 11.06
C VAL A 101 -21.93 3.59 10.92
N LYS A 102 -22.47 4.13 12.02
CA LYS A 102 -22.89 5.53 12.12
C LYS A 102 -21.79 6.28 12.87
N VAL A 103 -21.00 7.08 12.15
CA VAL A 103 -20.03 8.00 12.78
C VAL A 103 -20.80 9.27 13.15
N GLU A 104 -21.06 9.46 14.44
CA GLU A 104 -21.55 10.75 14.95
C GLU A 104 -20.34 11.64 15.26
N CYS A 105 -19.99 12.51 14.31
CA CYS A 105 -19.06 13.60 14.57
C CYS A 105 -19.81 14.72 15.30
N SER A 106 -19.47 14.97 16.55
CA SER A 106 -19.84 16.21 17.22
C SER A 106 -19.05 17.37 16.59
N LEU A 107 -19.74 18.39 16.06
CA LEU A 107 -19.15 19.64 15.57
C LEU A 107 -18.80 20.63 16.71
N TYR A 108 -18.81 20.19 17.97
CA TYR A 108 -18.42 21.07 19.06
C TYR A 108 -16.93 21.40 18.96
N ASN A 109 -16.63 22.67 18.69
CA ASN A 109 -15.28 23.21 18.77
C ASN A 109 -14.83 23.21 20.24
N PHE A 110 -13.76 22.48 20.54
CA PHE A 110 -13.10 22.57 21.83
C PHE A 110 -12.20 23.80 21.83
N GLN A 111 -12.44 24.73 22.75
CA GLN A 111 -11.76 26.03 22.78
C GLN A 111 -10.34 25.96 23.40
N SER A 112 -9.98 24.85 24.05
CA SER A 112 -8.62 24.58 24.52
C SER A 112 -8.37 23.07 24.61
N LEU A 113 -7.22 22.63 24.11
CA LEU A 113 -6.72 21.25 24.19
C LEU A 113 -5.82 21.01 25.41
N LEU A 114 -5.53 22.07 26.18
CA LEU A 114 -4.66 21.99 27.35
C LEU A 114 -5.50 22.15 28.62
N PRO A 115 -5.29 21.29 29.64
CA PRO A 115 -5.88 21.50 30.95
C PRO A 115 -5.29 22.75 31.60
N ASP A 116 -6.12 23.50 32.33
CA ASP A 116 -5.69 24.68 33.08
C ASP A 116 -4.66 24.29 34.16
N ILE A 117 -3.62 25.10 34.30
CA ILE A 117 -2.51 24.89 35.24
C ILE A 117 -2.87 25.30 36.67
#